data_AF-A0A4Z0R5G8-F1
#
_entry.id   AF-A0A4Z0R5G8-F1
#
_cell.length_a   1.000
_cell.length_b   1.000
_cell.length_c   1.000
_cell.angle_alpha   90.00
_cell.angle_beta   90.00
_cell.angle_gamma   90.00
#
_symmetry.space_group_name_H-M   'P 1'
#
loop_
_entity.id
_entity.type
_entity.pdbx_description
1 polymer ?
#
loop_
_entity_poly.entity_id
_entity_poly.type
_entity_poly.pdbx_seq_one_letter_code
_entity_poly.pdbx_strand_id
1 'polypeptide(L)'
;MHKKSQPAYKKTEKWWLGLVILFYVLYNLPGVPRYGDAQGAIIHGALTIIPLWIIVYVGMIVLHRQRKLKVRQDAVSSTEKISNQKEGV
;
A
#
# COMPACT_ATOMS: atom_id res chain seq x y z
N MET A 1 -16.84 -5.73 23.57
CA MET A 1 -15.87 -5.94 22.45
C MET A 1 -15.42 -4.60 21.90
N HIS A 2 -14.25 -4.10 22.30
CA HIS A 2 -13.69 -2.87 21.71
C HIS A 2 -13.19 -3.16 20.30
N LYS A 3 -13.98 -2.78 19.29
CA LYS A 3 -13.56 -2.75 17.89
C LYS A 3 -12.54 -1.62 17.75
N LYS A 4 -11.25 -1.91 17.96
CA LYS A 4 -10.17 -0.93 17.72
C LYS A 4 -10.34 -0.42 16.29
N SER A 5 -10.67 0.86 16.16
CA SER A 5 -10.73 1.57 14.89
C SER A 5 -9.40 1.32 14.18
N GLN A 6 -9.43 0.51 13.11
CA GLN A 6 -8.23 0.23 12.35
C GLN A 6 -7.75 1.57 11.79
N PRO A 7 -6.49 1.97 12.07
CA PRO A 7 -5.97 3.24 11.58
C PRO A 7 -6.08 3.28 10.05
N ALA A 8 -6.42 4.44 9.49
CA ALA A 8 -6.78 4.62 8.07
C ALA A 8 -5.78 3.97 7.09
N TYR A 9 -4.50 3.96 7.45
CA TYR A 9 -3.45 3.32 6.65
C TYR A 9 -3.67 1.82 6.44
N LYS A 10 -4.27 1.09 7.39
CA LYS A 10 -4.56 -0.35 7.22
C LYS A 10 -5.67 -0.59 6.21
N LYS A 11 -6.60 0.35 6.05
CA LYS A 11 -7.63 0.26 5.00
C LYS A 11 -7.01 0.53 3.63
N THR A 12 -6.18 1.58 3.53
CA THR A 12 -5.44 1.90 2.29
C THR A 12 -4.49 0.77 1.90
N GLU A 13 -3.76 0.19 2.86
CA GLU A 13 -2.86 -0.95 2.68
C GLU A 13 -3.64 -2.17 2.17
N LYS A 14 -4.78 -2.51 2.79
CA LYS A 14 -5.61 -3.64 2.38
C LYS A 14 -6.19 -3.46 0.98
N TRP A 15 -6.58 -2.24 0.61
CA TRP A 15 -7.10 -1.94 -0.73
C TRP A 15 -5.99 -1.98 -1.78
N TRP A 16 -4.82 -1.41 -1.47
CA TRP A 16 -3.63 -1.47 -2.32
C TRP A 16 -3.14 -2.90 -2.54
N LEU A 17 -3.02 -3.71 -1.48
CA LEU A 17 -2.68 -5.13 -1.58
C LEU A 17 -3.72 -5.90 -2.40
N GLY A 18 -5.01 -5.62 -2.22
CA GLY A 18 -6.06 -6.22 -3.04
C GLY A 18 -5.89 -5.92 -4.53
N LEU A 19 -5.54 -4.67 -4.87
CA LEU A 19 -5.26 -4.28 -6.25
C LEU A 19 -4.02 -5.00 -6.81
N VAL A 20 -2.93 -5.04 -6.04
CA VAL A 20 -1.68 -5.73 -6.44
C VAL A 20 -1.93 -7.21 -6.69
N ILE A 21 -2.66 -7.89 -5.79
CA ILE A 21 -2.99 -9.31 -5.94
C ILE A 21 -3.90 -9.52 -7.17
N LEU A 22 -4.89 -8.66 -7.39
CA LEU A 22 -5.76 -8.73 -8.56
C LEU A 22 -4.97 -8.63 -9.86
N PHE A 23 -4.09 -7.63 -10.00
CA PHE A 23 -3.25 -7.47 -11.19
C PHE A 23 -2.23 -8.59 -11.35
N TYR A 24 -1.70 -9.14 -10.25
CA TYR A 24 -0.81 -10.29 -10.29
C TYR A 24 -1.51 -11.55 -10.79
N VAL A 25 -2.72 -11.84 -10.31
CA VAL A 25 -3.53 -12.97 -10.80
C VAL A 25 -3.94 -12.75 -12.26
N LEU A 26 -4.28 -11.51 -12.63
CA LEU A 26 -4.64 -11.15 -14.00
C LEU A 26 -3.46 -11.33 -14.98
N TYR A 27 -2.24 -11.01 -14.55
CA TYR A 27 -1.01 -11.30 -15.31
C TYR A 27 -0.76 -12.80 -15.45
N ASN A 28 -1.06 -13.58 -14.41
CA ASN A 28 -0.74 -15.01 -14.36
C ASN A 28 -1.90 -15.90 -14.84
N LEU A 29 -2.89 -15.35 -15.55
CA LEU A 29 -4.05 -16.11 -16.03
C LEU A 29 -3.60 -17.19 -17.03
N PRO A 30 -3.85 -18.49 -16.74
CA PRO A 30 -3.45 -19.56 -17.63
C PRO A 30 -4.26 -19.49 -18.94
N GLY A 31 -3.57 -19.41 -20.07
CA GLY A 31 -4.20 -19.40 -21.41
C GLY A 31 -4.38 -18.03 -22.04
N VAL A 32 -3.97 -16.95 -21.37
CA VAL A 32 -3.84 -15.62 -21.96
C VAL A 32 -2.36 -15.23 -21.90
N PRO A 33 -1.65 -15.16 -23.04
CA PRO A 33 -2.09 -15.28 -24.43
C PRO A 33 -2.10 -16.72 -24.94
N ARG A 34 -2.70 -16.93 -26.12
CA ARG A 34 -2.65 -18.22 -26.83
C ARG A 34 -1.19 -18.65 -27.00
N TYR A 35 -0.86 -19.83 -26.48
CA TYR A 35 0.45 -20.46 -26.68
C TYR A 35 0.74 -20.55 -28.19
N GLY A 36 1.83 -19.91 -28.64
CA GLY A 36 2.20 -19.78 -30.05
C GLY A 36 2.30 -18.33 -30.56
N ASP A 37 1.75 -17.35 -29.84
CA ASP A 37 1.91 -15.92 -30.15
C ASP A 37 2.92 -15.25 -29.21
N ALA A 38 4.20 -15.28 -29.63
CA ALA A 38 5.30 -14.68 -28.86
C ALA A 38 5.13 -13.16 -28.70
N GLN A 39 4.54 -12.49 -29.68
CA GLN A 39 4.36 -11.05 -29.65
C GLN A 39 3.24 -10.66 -28.69
N GLY A 40 2.12 -11.41 -28.71
CA GLY A 40 1.03 -11.27 -27.75
C GLY A 40 1.47 -11.53 -26.30
N ALA A 41 2.36 -12.50 -26.06
CA ALA A 41 2.93 -12.78 -24.73
C ALA A 41 3.75 -11.62 -24.17
N ILE A 42 4.60 -11.02 -25.01
CA ILE A 42 5.43 -9.89 -24.61
C ILE A 42 4.57 -8.65 -24.35
N ILE A 43 3.60 -8.38 -25.22
CA ILE A 43 2.69 -7.23 -25.05
C ILE A 43 1.82 -7.41 -23.81
N HIS A 44 1.24 -8.60 -23.61
CA HIS A 44 0.41 -8.89 -22.44
C HIS A 44 1.22 -8.77 -21.14
N GLY A 45 2.43 -9.33 -21.12
CA GLY A 45 3.33 -9.22 -19.98
C GLY A 45 3.75 -7.78 -19.71
N ALA A 46 4.17 -7.03 -20.72
CA ALA A 46 4.55 -5.62 -20.55
C ALA A 46 3.37 -4.77 -20.06
N LEU A 47 2.17 -4.97 -20.61
CA LEU A 47 0.98 -4.19 -20.27
C LEU A 47 0.45 -4.49 -18.86
N THR A 48 0.83 -5.61 -18.26
CA THR A 48 0.38 -6.01 -16.91
C THR A 48 1.47 -5.81 -15.87
N ILE A 49 2.73 -6.17 -16.17
CA ILE A 49 3.88 -6.00 -15.26
C ILE A 49 4.20 -4.52 -15.04
N ILE A 50 4.23 -3.69 -16.08
CA ILE A 50 4.61 -2.27 -15.95
C ILE A 50 3.65 -1.54 -14.99
N PRO A 51 2.32 -1.59 -15.19
CA PRO A 51 1.40 -0.96 -14.24
C PRO A 51 1.41 -1.62 -12.87
N LEU A 52 1.59 -2.94 -12.76
CA LEU A 52 1.77 -3.62 -11.47
C LEU A 52 2.98 -3.03 -10.72
N TRP A 53 4.10 -2.86 -11.39
CA TRP A 53 5.31 -2.25 -10.82
C TRP A 53 5.07 -0.83 -10.35
N ILE A 54 4.42 0.00 -11.15
CA ILE A 54 4.10 1.39 -10.79
C ILE A 54 3.20 1.42 -9.54
N ILE A 55 2.14 0.60 -9.51
CA ILE A 55 1.23 0.52 -8.36
C ILE A 55 1.99 0.07 -7.12
N VAL A 56 2.89 -0.89 -7.25
CA VAL A 56 3.69 -1.38 -6.13
C VAL A 56 4.61 -0.29 -5.58
N TYR A 57 5.36 0.41 -6.44
CA TYR A 57 6.24 1.51 -6.03
C TYR A 57 5.47 2.67 -5.40
N VAL A 58 4.38 3.10 -6.01
CA VAL A 58 3.54 4.19 -5.48
C VAL A 58 2.95 3.80 -4.12
N GLY A 59 2.44 2.57 -3.99
CA GLY A 59 1.92 2.10 -2.72
C GLY A 59 2.95 2.07 -1.61
N MET A 60 4.17 1.60 -1.90
CA MET A 60 5.27 1.65 -0.93
C MET A 60 5.59 3.08 -0.49
N ILE A 61 5.65 4.03 -1.41
CA ILE A 61 5.90 5.45 -1.09
C ILE A 61 4.77 6.04 -0.24
N VAL A 62 3.51 5.78 -0.60
CA VAL A 62 2.34 6.27 0.12
C VAL A 62 2.28 5.67 1.53
N LEU A 63 2.51 4.37 1.67
CA LEU A 63 2.58 3.68 2.97
C LEU A 63 3.71 4.23 3.84
N HIS A 64 4.88 4.45 3.26
CA HIS A 64 6.02 5.01 3.99
C HIS A 64 5.73 6.43 4.47
N ARG A 65 5.11 7.28 3.64
CA ARG A 65 4.67 8.64 4.04
C ARG A 65 3.63 8.59 5.15
N GLN A 66 2.62 7.72 5.04
CA GLN A 66 1.58 7.57 6.08
C GLN A 66 2.17 7.08 7.42
N ARG A 67 3.12 6.15 7.39
CA ARG A 67 3.85 5.70 8.60
C ARG A 67 4.67 6.84 9.21
N LYS A 68 5.40 7.61 8.41
CA LYS A 68 6.22 8.74 8.88
C LYS A 68 5.39 9.85 9.54
N LEU A 69 4.22 10.16 8.97
CA LEU A 69 3.29 11.16 9.52
C LEU A 69 2.76 10.73 10.89
N LYS A 70 2.47 9.44 11.07
CA LYS A 70 2.00 8.91 12.36
C LYS A 70 3.08 8.95 13.44
N VAL A 71 4.33 8.59 13.11
CA VAL A 71 5.46 8.71 14.06
C VAL A 71 5.62 10.16 14.53
N ARG A 72 5.47 11.14 13.63
CA ARG A 72 5.49 12.56 14.01
C ARG A 72 4.32 12.94 14.92
N GLN A 73 3.11 12.50 14.63
CA GLN A 73 1.92 12.83 15.43
C GLN A 73 1.97 12.19 16.83
N ASP A 74 2.43 10.95 16.92
CA ASP A 74 2.64 10.25 18.19
C ASP A 74 3.75 10.94 19.03
N ALA A 75 4.81 11.46 18.38
CA ALA A 75 5.88 12.20 19.05
C ALA A 75 5.43 13.59 19.55
N VAL A 76 4.64 14.32 18.76
CA VAL A 76 4.09 15.64 19.15
C VAL A 76 3.11 15.49 20.31
N SER A 77 2.18 14.54 20.24
CA SER A 77 1.22 14.29 21.33
C SER A 77 1.87 13.81 22.63
N SER A 78 2.98 13.09 22.54
CA SER A 78 3.78 12.71 23.72
C SER A 78 4.50 13.91 24.33
N THR A 79 5.05 14.80 23.50
CA THR A 79 5.76 16.01 23.95
C THR A 79 4.82 17.02 24.60
N GLU A 80 3.63 17.21 24.01
CA GLU A 80 2.59 18.10 24.54
C GLU A 80 2.05 17.61 25.90
N LYS A 81 1.87 16.29 26.07
CA LYS A 81 1.53 15.71 27.38
C LYS A 81 2.59 15.94 28.44
N ILE A 82 3.87 15.83 28.09
CA ILE A 82 4.98 16.04 29.03
C ILE A 82 5.10 17.50 29.43
N SER A 83 4.86 18.46 28.52
CA SER A 83 4.88 19.89 28.85
C SER A 83 3.73 20.28 29.77
N ASN A 84 2.50 19.86 29.47
CA ASN A 84 1.33 20.13 30.33
C ASN A 84 1.47 19.50 31.74
N GLN A 85 2.13 18.35 31.85
CA GLN A 85 2.37 17.72 33.15
C GLN A 85 3.39 18.47 34.01
N LYS A 86 4.33 19.20 33.40
CA LYS A 86 5.34 19.99 34.13
C LYS A 86 4.84 21.36 34.59
N GLU A 87 3.85 21.94 33.90
CA GLU A 87 3.28 23.24 34.27
C GLU A 87 2.20 23.14 35.36
N GLY A 88 1.68 21.93 35.62
CA GLY A 88 0.70 21.66 36.67
C GLY A 88 1.29 21.15 38.00
N VAL A 89 2.63 21.19 38.18
CA VAL A 89 3.34 20.83 39.43
C VAL A 89 4.12 22.04 39.92
#